data_AF-A0A3L9IGP1-F1
#
_entry.id   AF-A0A3L9IGP1-F1
#
_cell.length_a   1.000
_cell.length_b   1.000
_cell.length_c   1.000
_cell.angle_alpha   90.00
_cell.angle_beta   90.00
_cell.angle_gamma   90.00
#
_symmetry.space_group_name_H-M   'P 1'
#
loop_
_entity.id
_entity.type
_entity.pdbx_description
1 polymer ?
#
loop_
_entity_poly.entity_id
_entity_poly.type
_entity_poly.pdbx_seq_one_letter_code
_entity_poly.pdbx_strand_id
1 'polypeptide(L)'
;MFENITAAPADPILGLADLFRADERPGKINLGIGVYKDETGKTPVLTSVKKAEQYLLENETTKNYLGIDGIPEFGRCTQELLFGKGSALINDKRARTAQTPGGTGALRV
;
A
#
# COMPACT_ATOMS: atom_id res chain seq x y z
N MET A 1 -9.03 11.75 33.31
CA MET A 1 -8.37 10.66 32.55
C MET A 1 -7.41 11.15 31.46
N PHE A 2 -7.69 12.24 30.73
CA PHE A 2 -6.83 12.74 29.62
C PHE A 2 -6.22 14.13 29.86
N GLU A 3 -6.32 14.67 31.07
CA GLU A 3 -5.96 16.06 31.42
C GLU A 3 -4.47 16.37 31.18
N ASN A 4 -3.63 15.35 31.10
CA ASN A 4 -2.18 15.47 30.94
C ASN A 4 -1.68 14.95 29.57
N ILE A 5 -2.56 14.59 28.63
CA ILE A 5 -2.13 14.18 27.29
C ILE A 5 -1.85 15.43 26.46
N THR A 6 -0.58 15.65 26.14
CA THR A 6 -0.17 16.70 25.20
C THR A 6 -0.36 16.23 23.76
N ALA A 7 -0.71 17.17 22.87
CA ALA A 7 -0.80 16.88 21.45
C ALA A 7 0.59 16.47 20.91
N ALA A 8 0.63 15.34 20.19
CA ALA A 8 1.82 14.95 19.46
C ALA A 8 2.12 15.98 18.35
N PRO A 9 3.39 16.19 18.00
CA PRO A 9 3.74 17.04 16.86
C PRO A 9 3.12 16.48 15.57
N ALA A 10 2.65 17.38 14.70
CA ALA A 10 2.12 17.00 13.41
C ALA A 10 3.23 16.38 12.54
N ASP A 11 2.87 15.36 11.76
CA ASP A 11 3.77 14.80 10.76
C ASP A 11 4.05 15.88 9.68
N PRO A 12 5.32 16.19 9.40
CA PRO A 12 5.68 17.28 8.49
C PRO A 12 5.19 17.05 7.05
N ILE A 13 5.01 15.80 6.63
CA ILE A 13 4.52 15.45 5.29
C ILE A 13 2.99 15.57 5.24
N LEU A 14 2.29 15.12 6.29
CA LEU A 14 0.83 15.21 6.33
C LEU A 14 0.33 16.64 6.50
N GLY A 15 1.01 17.46 7.31
CA GLY A 15 0.67 18.87 7.49
C GLY A 15 0.73 19.68 6.19
N LEU A 16 1.64 19.32 5.29
CA LEU A 16 1.75 19.96 3.96
C LEU A 16 0.51 19.73 3.09
N ALA A 17 -0.15 18.57 3.23
CA ALA A 17 -1.36 18.27 2.48
C ALA A 17 -2.53 19.14 2.91
N ASP A 18 -2.65 19.44 4.20
CA ASP A 18 -3.72 20.30 4.73
C ASP A 18 -3.49 21.76 4.35
N LEU A 19 -2.24 22.25 4.42
CA LEU A 19 -1.87 23.56 3.90
C LEU A 19 -2.16 23.68 2.40
N PHE A 20 -1.80 22.64 1.62
CA PHE A 20 -2.11 22.61 0.20
C PHE A 20 -3.62 22.64 -0.07
N ARG A 21 -4.44 21.92 0.70
CA ARG A 21 -5.91 21.94 0.54
C ARG A 21 -6.51 23.31 0.85
N ALA A 22 -6.06 23.95 1.93
CA ALA A 22 -6.55 25.25 2.39
C ALA A 22 -6.17 26.43 1.47
N ASP A 23 -5.15 26.28 0.63
CA ASP A 23 -4.71 27.32 -0.30
C ASP A 23 -5.73 27.55 -1.43
N GLU A 24 -6.35 28.73 -1.51
CA GLU A 24 -7.37 29.03 -2.54
C GLU A 24 -6.80 29.38 -3.91
N ARG A 25 -5.47 29.50 -4.05
CA ARG A 25 -4.85 29.93 -5.31
C ARG A 25 -5.15 28.92 -6.43
N PRO A 26 -5.67 29.37 -7.60
CA PRO A 26 -5.83 28.52 -8.75
C PRO A 26 -4.46 28.09 -9.29
N GLY A 27 -4.37 26.86 -9.83
CA GLY A 27 -3.12 26.35 -10.42
C GLY A 27 -2.03 25.93 -9.43
N LYS A 28 -2.34 25.82 -8.13
CA LYS A 28 -1.42 25.26 -7.13
C LYS A 28 -1.02 23.82 -7.48
N ILE A 29 0.25 23.48 -7.26
CA ILE A 29 0.82 22.15 -7.55
C ILE A 29 1.24 21.48 -6.24
N ASN A 30 0.79 20.23 -6.01
CA ASN A 30 1.20 19.44 -4.85
C ASN A 30 2.34 18.49 -5.24
N LEU A 31 3.53 18.75 -4.70
CA LEU A 31 4.72 17.90 -4.85
C LEU A 31 5.14 17.23 -3.53
N GLY A 32 4.27 17.24 -2.51
CA GLY A 32 4.57 16.75 -1.17
C GLY A 32 4.35 15.24 -1.03
N ILE A 33 3.12 14.78 -1.25
CA ILE A 33 2.78 13.37 -1.11
C ILE A 33 3.23 12.60 -2.36
N GLY A 34 4.04 11.56 -2.15
CA GLY A 34 4.54 10.65 -3.19
C GLY A 34 3.46 9.70 -3.74
N VAL A 35 2.41 10.25 -4.36
CA VAL A 35 1.37 9.47 -5.04
C VAL A 35 1.44 9.78 -6.53
N TYR A 36 1.40 8.73 -7.35
CA TYR A 36 1.36 8.88 -8.81
C TYR A 36 0.13 9.69 -9.23
N LYS A 37 0.37 10.68 -10.09
CA LYS A 37 -0.64 11.47 -10.76
C LYS A 37 -0.52 11.28 -12.27
N ASP A 38 -1.65 11.14 -12.95
CA ASP A 38 -1.70 11.21 -14.41
C ASP A 38 -1.58 12.67 -14.89
N GLU A 39 -1.57 12.86 -16.21
CA GLU A 39 -1.49 14.16 -16.87
C GLU A 39 -2.66 15.11 -16.53
N THR A 40 -3.74 14.59 -15.95
CA THR A 40 -4.89 15.37 -15.49
C THR A 40 -4.82 15.73 -14.00
N GLY A 41 -3.74 15.33 -13.30
CA GLY A 41 -3.56 15.54 -11.87
C GLY A 41 -4.37 14.58 -10.98
N LYS A 42 -4.99 13.55 -11.56
CA LYS A 42 -5.76 12.54 -10.82
C LYS A 42 -4.87 11.37 -10.43
N THR A 43 -5.29 10.62 -9.42
CA THR A 43 -4.62 9.36 -9.03
C THR A 43 -5.36 8.21 -9.69
N PRO A 44 -4.86 7.67 -10.83
CA PRO A 44 -5.57 6.63 -11.54
C PRO A 44 -5.45 5.29 -10.81
N VAL A 45 -6.52 4.49 -10.90
CA VAL A 45 -6.46 3.05 -10.60
C VAL A 45 -6.07 2.33 -11.87
N LEU A 46 -5.00 1.53 -11.82
CA LEU A 46 -4.51 0.81 -12.99
C LEU A 46 -5.58 -0.13 -13.56
N THR A 47 -5.63 -0.26 -14.90
CA THR A 47 -6.58 -1.16 -15.58
C THR A 47 -6.44 -2.61 -15.11
N SER A 48 -5.22 -3.06 -14.79
CA SER A 48 -4.98 -4.39 -14.21
C SER A 48 -5.65 -4.57 -12.85
N VAL A 49 -5.62 -3.54 -12.00
CA VAL A 49 -6.28 -3.55 -10.68
C VAL A 49 -7.80 -3.58 -10.86
N LYS A 50 -8.36 -2.77 -11.76
CA LYS A 50 -9.81 -2.79 -12.05
C LYS A 50 -10.31 -4.16 -12.51
N LYS A 51 -9.52 -4.85 -13.35
CA LYS A 51 -9.83 -6.22 -13.78
C LYS A 51 -9.76 -7.23 -12.62
N ALA A 52 -8.77 -7.10 -11.74
CA ALA A 52 -8.65 -7.96 -10.57
C ALA A 52 -9.81 -7.74 -9.57
N GLU A 53 -10.22 -6.49 -9.34
CA GLU A 53 -11.39 -6.15 -8.52
C GLU A 53 -12.67 -6.81 -9.05
N GLN A 54 -12.91 -6.73 -10.37
CA GLN A 54 -14.05 -7.38 -11.00
C GLN A 54 -14.00 -8.91 -10.84
N TYR A 55 -12.83 -9.51 -11.10
CA TYR A 55 -12.66 -10.95 -10.93
C TYR A 55 -12.95 -11.40 -9.49
N LEU A 56 -12.47 -10.66 -8.48
CA LEU A 56 -12.75 -10.98 -7.08
C LEU A 56 -14.23 -10.85 -6.76
N LEU A 57 -14.89 -9.79 -7.23
CA LEU A 57 -16.34 -9.60 -7.03
C LEU A 57 -17.15 -10.78 -7.57
N GLU A 58 -16.77 -11.31 -8.73
CA GLU A 58 -17.48 -12.40 -9.40
C GLU A 58 -17.17 -13.79 -8.81
N ASN A 59 -15.97 -14.01 -8.28
CA ASN A 59 -15.47 -15.36 -7.98
C ASN A 59 -15.17 -15.63 -6.50
N GLU A 60 -15.04 -14.61 -5.66
CA GLU A 60 -14.71 -14.80 -4.25
C GLU A 60 -15.90 -15.38 -3.48
N THR A 61 -15.66 -16.47 -2.73
CA THR A 61 -16.72 -17.23 -2.05
C THR A 61 -16.75 -17.01 -0.53
N THR A 62 -15.75 -16.34 0.04
CA THR A 62 -15.64 -16.12 1.49
C THR A 62 -14.81 -14.88 1.84
N LYS A 63 -15.06 -14.34 3.02
CA LYS A 63 -14.32 -13.23 3.65
C LYS A 63 -13.73 -13.65 5.01
N ASN A 64 -13.58 -14.95 5.24
CA ASN A 64 -13.06 -15.49 6.49
C ASN A 64 -11.62 -15.05 6.76
N TYR A 65 -11.17 -15.28 7.99
CA TYR A 65 -9.79 -15.04 8.38
C TYR A 65 -8.80 -15.76 7.46
N LEU A 66 -7.71 -15.05 7.15
CA LEU A 66 -6.53 -15.62 6.53
C LEU A 66 -5.68 -16.35 7.56
N GLY A 67 -4.73 -17.16 7.09
CA GLY A 67 -3.63 -17.64 7.94
C GLY A 67 -2.78 -16.47 8.46
N ILE A 68 -2.00 -16.72 9.51
CA ILE A 68 -1.16 -15.70 10.16
C ILE A 68 -0.21 -15.03 9.15
N ASP A 69 0.39 -15.83 8.25
CA ASP A 69 1.32 -15.34 7.23
C ASP A 69 0.61 -14.72 6.00
N GLY A 70 -0.72 -14.75 5.96
CA GLY A 70 -1.54 -14.27 4.85
C GLY A 70 -1.87 -15.33 3.80
N ILE A 71 -2.08 -14.88 2.55
CA ILE A 71 -2.43 -15.74 1.42
C ILE A 71 -1.16 -16.39 0.83
N PRO A 72 -1.04 -17.74 0.77
CA PRO A 72 0.16 -18.42 0.27
C PRO A 72 0.56 -18.01 -1.16
N GLU A 73 -0.42 -17.87 -2.05
CA GLU A 73 -0.21 -17.45 -3.45
C GLU A 73 0.30 -16.02 -3.54
N PHE A 74 -0.17 -15.12 -2.66
CA PHE A 74 0.36 -13.76 -2.56
C PHE A 74 1.84 -13.78 -2.16
N GLY A 75 2.19 -14.62 -1.19
CA GLY A 75 3.58 -14.84 -0.78
C GLY A 75 4.47 -15.32 -1.94
N ARG A 76 4.03 -16.34 -2.68
CA ARG A 76 4.76 -16.88 -3.85
C ARG A 76 4.94 -15.83 -4.95
N CYS A 77 3.86 -15.15 -5.36
CA CYS A 77 3.91 -14.13 -6.39
C CYS A 77 4.81 -12.95 -5.99
N THR A 78 4.81 -12.56 -4.72
CA THR A 78 5.68 -11.49 -4.19
C THR A 78 7.15 -11.90 -4.26
N GLN A 79 7.49 -13.15 -3.90
CA GLN A 79 8.87 -13.63 -4.04
C GLN A 79 9.35 -13.63 -5.48
N GLU A 80 8.53 -14.11 -6.42
CA GLU A 80 8.87 -14.09 -7.85
C GLU A 80 9.02 -12.67 -8.39
N LEU A 81 8.18 -11.73 -7.93
CA LEU A 81 8.28 -10.33 -8.31
C LEU A 81 9.58 -9.70 -7.82
N LEU A 82 10.01 -9.99 -6.59
CA LEU A 82 11.21 -9.40 -5.98
C LEU A 82 12.52 -10.05 -6.45
N PHE A 83 12.55 -11.38 -6.55
CA PHE A 83 13.77 -12.14 -6.81
C PHE A 83 13.87 -12.69 -8.23
N GLY A 84 12.82 -12.56 -9.03
CA GLY A 84 12.71 -13.16 -10.35
C GLY A 84 12.23 -14.60 -10.32
N LYS A 85 11.54 -15.00 -11.40
CA LYS A 85 11.05 -16.37 -11.58
C LYS A 85 12.23 -17.34 -11.67
N GLY A 86 12.15 -18.45 -10.93
CA GLY A 86 13.20 -19.49 -10.92
C GLY A 86 14.46 -19.14 -10.13
N SER A 87 14.42 -18.07 -9.31
CA SER A 87 15.52 -17.71 -8.41
C SER A 87 15.91 -18.88 -7.50
N ALA A 88 17.22 -19.12 -7.36
CA ALA A 88 17.75 -20.12 -6.42
C ALA A 88 17.29 -19.84 -4.98
N LEU A 89 17.07 -18.57 -4.60
CA LEU A 89 16.54 -18.22 -3.28
C LEU A 89 15.16 -18.83 -3.02
N ILE A 90 14.32 -18.90 -4.05
CA ILE A 90 12.98 -19.48 -3.98
C ILE A 90 13.07 -21.01 -4.06
N ASN A 91 13.80 -21.54 -5.06
CA ASN A 91 13.92 -22.98 -5.30
C ASN A 91 14.58 -23.72 -4.13
N ASP A 92 15.61 -23.13 -3.54
CA ASP A 92 16.30 -23.66 -2.36
C ASP A 92 15.54 -23.38 -1.05
N LYS A 93 14.33 -22.78 -1.13
CA LYS A 93 13.48 -22.41 0.01
C LYS A 93 14.19 -21.52 1.03
N ARG A 94 15.02 -20.59 0.58
CA ARG A 94 15.73 -19.60 1.41
C ARG A 94 14.96 -18.29 1.59
N ALA A 95 13.91 -18.06 0.82
CA ALA A 95 12.98 -16.94 1.03
C ALA A 95 11.79 -17.34 1.94
N ARG A 96 11.36 -16.42 2.80
CA ARG A 96 10.12 -16.50 3.59
C ARG A 96 9.35 -15.19 3.43
N THR A 97 8.03 -15.27 3.44
CA THR A 97 7.14 -14.12 3.23
C THR A 97 5.98 -14.21 4.20
N ALA A 98 5.66 -13.09 4.84
CA ALA A 98 4.43 -12.88 5.58
C ALA A 98 3.76 -11.59 5.05
N GLN A 99 2.46 -11.64 4.84
CA GLN A 99 1.68 -10.49 4.37
C GLN A 99 1.48 -9.47 5.50
N THR A 100 1.68 -8.19 5.21
CA THR A 100 1.55 -7.11 6.20
C THR A 100 0.74 -5.91 5.65
N PRO A 101 0.22 -5.03 6.51
CA PRO A 101 -0.45 -3.79 6.11
C PRO A 101 0.52 -2.78 5.48
N GLY A 102 0.80 -2.96 4.19
CA GLY A 102 1.73 -2.11 3.44
C GLY A 102 3.18 -2.18 3.96
N GLY A 103 4.05 -1.35 3.38
CA GLY A 103 5.48 -1.35 3.71
C GLY A 103 5.77 -0.97 5.17
N THR A 104 5.03 -0.01 5.74
CA THR A 104 5.22 0.39 7.15
C THR A 104 4.93 -0.76 8.11
N GLY A 105 3.89 -1.57 7.83
CA GLY A 105 3.61 -2.80 8.59
C GLY A 105 4.76 -3.81 8.44
N ALA A 106 5.31 -3.97 7.24
CA ALA A 106 6.45 -4.85 7.00
C ALA A 106 7.70 -4.45 7.78
N LEU A 107 7.98 -3.15 7.92
CA LEU A 107 9.13 -2.64 8.67
C LEU A 107 9.01 -2.85 10.18
N ARG A 108 7.78 -3.04 10.69
CA ARG A 108 7.54 -3.20 12.13
C ARG A 108 7.81 -4.62 12.62
N VAL A 109 7.53 -5.61 11.77
CA VAL A 109 7.68 -7.06 12.01
C VAL A 109 9.15 -7.44 11.97
#